data_AF-A0A7K4BAK1-F1
#
_entry.id   AF-A0A7K4BAK1-F1
#
_cell.length_a   1.000
_cell.length_b   1.000
_cell.length_c   1.000
_cell.angle_alpha   90.00
_cell.angle_beta   90.00
_cell.angle_gamma   90.00
#
_symmetry.space_group_name_H-M   'P 1'
#
loop_
_entity.id
_entity.type
_entity.pdbx_description
1 polymer ?
#
loop_
_entity_poly.entity_id
_entity_poly.type
_entity_poly.pdbx_seq_one_letter_code
_entity_poly.pdbx_strand_id
1 'polypeptide(L)' 'MPTSKKQLVKLNREKKAKAEELAKQAAAGSDSAKKKLKKLEKKIK' A
#
# COMPACT_ATOMS: atom_id res chain seq x y z
N MET A 1 -5.94 19.51 -4.36
CA MET A 1 -5.57 20.03 -3.02
C MET A 1 -4.09 19.76 -2.79
N PRO A 2 -3.23 20.78 -2.65
CA PRO A 2 -1.82 20.56 -2.33
C PRO A 2 -1.71 20.06 -0.89
N THR A 3 -1.36 18.80 -0.71
CA THR A 3 -1.11 18.24 0.63
C THR A 3 0.23 18.73 1.15
N SER A 4 0.25 19.31 2.35
CA SER A 4 1.49 19.75 3.01
C SER A 4 2.50 18.59 3.14
N LYS A 5 3.81 18.89 3.23
CA LYS A 5 4.86 17.88 3.43
C LYS A 5 4.56 16.92 4.58
N LYS A 6 3.99 17.42 5.69
CA LYS A 6 3.58 16.61 6.85
C LYS A 6 2.43 15.65 6.50
N GLN A 7 1.46 16.08 5.70
CA GLN A 7 0.37 15.22 5.21
C GLN A 7 0.88 14.16 4.23
N LEU A 8 1.82 14.51 3.35
CA LEU A 8 2.48 13.56 2.44
C LEU A 8 3.22 12.46 3.21
N VAL A 9 3.92 12.80 4.29
CA VAL A 9 4.60 11.82 5.14
C VAL A 9 3.60 10.88 5.82
N LYS A 10 2.48 11.40 6.35
CA LYS A 10 1.41 10.55 6.91
C LYS A 10 0.82 9.61 5.87
N LEU A 11 0.45 10.14 4.70
CA LEU A 11 -0.11 9.35 3.59
C LEU A 11 0.86 8.26 3.12
N ASN A 12 2.16 8.54 3.06
CA ASN A 12 3.16 7.56 2.67
C ASN A 12 3.32 6.46 3.73
N ARG A 13 3.24 6.79 5.02
CA ARG A 13 3.22 5.78 6.09
C ARG A 13 1.98 4.90 6.02
N GLU A 14 0.80 5.49 5.82
CA GLU A 14 -0.45 4.75 5.67
C GLU A 14 -0.45 3.83 4.45
N LYS A 15 0.10 4.30 3.32
CA LYS A 15 0.27 3.48 2.11
C LYS A 15 1.21 2.30 2.36
N LYS A 16 2.32 2.51 3.08
CA LYS A 16 3.25 1.43 3.46
C LYS A 16 2.59 0.42 4.40
N ALA A 17 1.88 0.88 5.43
CA ALA A 17 1.17 0.00 6.36
C ALA A 17 0.11 -0.87 5.64
N LYS A 18 -0.69 -0.27 4.75
CA LYS A 18 -1.65 -1.02 3.91
C LYS A 18 -0.96 -2.01 2.97
N ALA A 19 0.20 -1.64 2.42
CA ALA A 19 0.98 -2.56 1.59
C ALA A 19 1.52 -3.74 2.41
N GLU A 20 2.00 -3.52 3.64
CA GLU A 20 2.45 -4.59 4.55
C GLU A 20 1.30 -5.50 4.99
N GLU A 21 0.11 -4.97 5.26
CA GLU A 21 -1.07 -5.79 5.57
C GLU A 21 -1.50 -6.64 4.37
N LEU A 22 -1.54 -6.05 3.18
CA LEU A 22 -1.82 -6.80 1.94
C LEU A 22 -0.72 -7.84 1.64
N ALA A 23 0.54 -7.55 1.98
CA ALA A 23 1.65 -8.49 1.87
C ALA A 23 1.48 -9.68 2.82
N LYS A 24 1.12 -9.42 4.08
CA LYS A 24 0.83 -10.46 5.06
C LYS A 24 -0.35 -11.34 4.62
N GLN A 25 -1.43 -10.72 4.14
CA GLN A 25 -2.58 -11.46 3.62
C GLN A 25 -2.25 -12.26 2.36
N ALA A 26 -1.42 -11.72 1.46
CA ALA A 26 -0.95 -12.41 0.27
C ALA A 26 -0.03 -13.59 0.61
N ALA A 27 0.84 -13.43 1.63
CA ALA A 27 1.69 -14.49 2.16
C ALA A 27 0.86 -15.59 2.86
N ALA A 28 -0.25 -15.22 3.49
CA ALA A 28 -1.22 -16.15 4.07
C ALA A 28 -2.10 -16.87 3.01
N GLY A 29 -1.82 -16.70 1.71
CA GLY A 29 -2.50 -17.41 0.62
C GLY A 29 -3.71 -16.68 0.02
N SER A 30 -3.99 -15.42 0.39
CA SER A 30 -5.07 -14.66 -0.23
C SER A 30 -4.68 -14.14 -1.62
N ASP A 31 -5.18 -14.79 -2.67
CA ASP A 31 -5.02 -14.34 -4.07
C ASP A 31 -5.55 -12.93 -4.32
N SER A 32 -6.62 -12.56 -3.60
CA SER A 32 -7.21 -11.22 -3.68
C SER A 32 -6.26 -10.14 -3.15
N ALA A 33 -5.54 -10.44 -2.06
CA ALA A 33 -4.54 -9.54 -1.49
C ALA A 33 -3.31 -9.46 -2.41
N LYS A 34 -2.88 -10.59 -2.98
CA LYS A 34 -1.77 -10.64 -3.95
C LYS A 34 -2.02 -9.79 -5.19
N LYS A 35 -3.24 -9.85 -5.76
CA LYS A 35 -3.68 -8.98 -6.87
C LYS A 35 -3.70 -7.50 -6.48
N LYS A 36 -4.21 -7.17 -5.29
CA LYS A 36 -4.27 -5.78 -4.78
C LYS A 36 -2.87 -5.21 -4.54
N LEU A 37 -1.96 -6.00 -3.96
CA LEU A 37 -0.56 -5.62 -3.71
C LEU A 37 0.16 -5.34 -5.03
N LYS A 38 0.07 -6.24 -6.01
CA LYS A 38 0.68 -6.06 -7.34
C LYS A 38 0.13 -4.82 -8.09
N LYS A 39 -1.15 -4.49 -7.91
CA LYS A 39 -1.76 -3.26 -8.47
C LYS A 39 -1.30 -1.99 -7.76
N LEU A 40 -1.03 -2.06 -6.46
CA LEU A 40 -0.44 -0.97 -5.67
C LEU A 40 1.02 -0.72 -6.07
N GLU A 41 1.84 -1.76 -6.18
CA GLU A 41 3.24 -1.65 -6.64
C GLU A 41 3.33 -0.99 -8.02
N LYS A 42 2.48 -1.40 -8.97
CA LYS A 42 2.42 -0.81 -10.31
C LYS A 42 1.99 0.65 -10.36
N LYS A 43 1.33 1.18 -9.32
CA LYS A 43 0.92 2.59 -9.24
C LYS A 43 1.96 3.46 -8.54
N ILE A 44 2.91 2.84 -7.85
CA ILE A 44 3.99 3.50 -7.11
C ILE A 44 5.27 3.53 -7.96
N LYS A 45 5.46 2.53 -8.84
CA LYS A 45 6.48 2.52 -9.89
C LYS A 45 6.08 3.44 -11.05
#